data_AF-A0A8J3D5I5-F1
#
_entry.id   AF-A0A8J3D5I5-F1
#
_cell.length_a   1.000
_cell.length_b   1.000
_cell.length_c   1.000
_cell.angle_alpha   90.00
_cell.angle_beta   90.00
_cell.angle_gamma   90.00
#
_symmetry.space_group_name_H-M   'P 1'
#
loop_
_entity.id
_entity.type
_entity.pdbx_description
1 polymer ?
#
loop_
_entity_poly.entity_id
_entity_poly.type
_entity_poly.pdbx_seq_one_letter_code
_entity_poly.pdbx_strand_id
1 'polypeptide(L)'
;MKLAKAPLLVILFAVCLSACAPSTVPFTNFTVFTEDLRGTLESAGIPLAKVQFYNDKPITIKRQGTNANDISVDAEGQISIQNGKTVQTINVRPFTPGVVMSSTAGSINVSFDDTQKDKQGMHFILQGNQYYIETMDGNKFSYNGNVFDIPAGTGSRLFVSKDLLNQVNRQNETQKGRRVGGGQ
;
A
#
# COMPACT_ATOMS: atom_id res chain seq x y z
N MET A 1 -65.08 16.66 22.62
CA MET A 1 -64.45 16.10 21.41
C MET A 1 -62.97 16.42 21.46
N LYS A 2 -62.11 15.40 21.38
CA LYS A 2 -60.66 15.50 21.63
C LYS A 2 -59.92 15.92 20.35
N LEU A 3 -59.04 16.90 20.50
CA LEU A 3 -58.12 17.41 19.48
C LEU A 3 -57.03 16.35 19.23
N ALA A 4 -57.03 15.72 18.04
CA ALA A 4 -56.00 14.75 17.66
C ALA A 4 -54.91 15.44 16.82
N LYS A 5 -53.67 15.22 17.26
CA LYS A 5 -52.42 15.76 16.72
C LYS A 5 -52.07 15.10 15.38
N ALA A 6 -51.40 15.86 14.52
CA ALA A 6 -50.84 15.44 13.24
C ALA A 6 -49.94 14.19 13.35
N PRO A 7 -49.64 13.53 12.21
CA PRO A 7 -48.31 13.77 11.69
C PRO A 7 -48.28 13.97 10.16
N LEU A 8 -47.83 15.15 9.76
CA LEU A 8 -47.19 15.41 8.48
C LEU A 8 -45.74 14.91 8.63
N LEU A 9 -45.47 13.66 8.25
CA LEU A 9 -44.10 13.14 8.13
C LEU A 9 -43.95 12.44 6.79
N VAL A 10 -44.13 13.22 5.72
CA VAL A 10 -43.93 12.80 4.34
C VAL A 10 -42.43 12.85 4.05
N ILE A 11 -41.80 11.68 4.13
CA ILE A 11 -40.82 11.16 3.17
C ILE A 11 -39.67 12.14 2.84
N LEU A 12 -38.71 12.25 3.76
CA LEU A 12 -37.34 12.73 3.52
C LEU A 12 -36.39 11.53 3.57
N PHE A 13 -36.52 10.60 2.61
CA PHE A 13 -35.74 9.34 2.63
C PHE A 13 -35.33 8.87 1.23
N ALA A 14 -34.80 9.77 0.40
CA ALA A 14 -34.38 9.42 -0.97
C ALA A 14 -33.14 10.17 -1.48
N VAL A 15 -32.16 10.51 -0.63
CA VAL A 15 -30.86 11.02 -1.11
C VAL A 15 -29.71 10.51 -0.24
N CYS A 16 -29.41 9.21 -0.32
CA CYS A 16 -28.12 8.65 0.10
C CYS A 16 -27.67 7.58 -0.89
N LEU A 17 -27.67 7.90 -2.20
CA LEU A 17 -26.83 7.17 -3.15
C LEU A 17 -25.41 7.72 -2.98
N SER A 18 -24.74 7.20 -1.95
CA SER A 18 -23.32 7.39 -1.72
C SER A 18 -22.57 6.98 -2.98
N ALA A 19 -22.03 7.98 -3.68
CA ALA A 19 -21.16 7.80 -4.82
C ALA A 19 -19.89 7.05 -4.36
N CYS A 20 -19.88 5.72 -4.50
CA CYS A 20 -18.64 4.96 -4.60
C CYS A 20 -18.08 5.16 -6.01
N ALA A 21 -17.66 6.40 -6.32
CA ALA A 21 -16.82 6.61 -7.49
C ALA A 21 -15.47 5.94 -7.17
N PRO A 22 -14.94 5.05 -8.04
CA PRO A 22 -13.57 4.60 -7.88
C PRO A 22 -12.70 5.85 -7.93
N SER A 23 -12.03 6.16 -6.83
CA SER A 23 -11.09 7.27 -6.74
C SER A 23 -9.99 7.00 -7.76
N THR A 24 -10.12 7.60 -8.94
CA THR A 24 -9.06 7.69 -9.92
C THR A 24 -8.00 8.60 -9.33
N VAL A 25 -7.11 7.98 -8.55
CA VAL A 25 -5.92 8.62 -8.00
C VAL A 25 -5.14 9.22 -9.18
N PRO A 26 -5.00 10.55 -9.25
CA PRO A 26 -4.24 11.17 -10.31
C PRO A 26 -2.78 10.72 -10.20
N PHE A 27 -2.25 10.13 -11.27
CA PHE A 27 -0.83 9.73 -11.36
C PHE A 27 0.15 10.87 -11.02
N THR A 28 -0.30 12.12 -11.06
CA THR A 28 0.49 13.31 -10.76
C THR A 28 0.91 13.42 -9.29
N ASN A 29 0.25 12.71 -8.37
CA ASN A 29 0.46 12.87 -6.92
C ASN A 29 1.46 11.88 -6.32
N PHE A 30 1.99 10.95 -7.11
CA PHE A 30 2.94 9.94 -6.65
C PHE A 30 4.30 10.09 -7.32
N THR A 31 5.33 9.63 -6.63
CA THR A 31 6.70 9.56 -7.15
C THR A 31 7.30 8.20 -6.79
N VAL A 32 8.27 7.75 -7.58
CA VAL A 32 9.00 6.51 -7.29
C VAL A 32 9.72 6.69 -5.95
N PHE A 33 9.63 5.67 -5.11
CA PHE A 33 10.43 5.58 -3.89
C PHE A 33 11.84 5.11 -4.26
N THR A 34 12.83 5.97 -4.01
CA THR A 34 14.24 5.74 -4.34
C THR A 34 15.10 5.58 -3.09
N GLU A 35 16.31 5.07 -3.25
CA GLU A 35 17.28 4.99 -2.14
C GLU A 35 17.68 6.38 -1.65
N ASP A 36 17.86 7.34 -2.56
CA ASP A 36 18.13 8.73 -2.19
C ASP A 36 16.99 9.33 -1.34
N LEU A 37 15.74 9.00 -1.70
CA LEU A 37 14.58 9.45 -0.95
C LEU A 37 14.51 8.80 0.43
N ARG A 38 14.82 7.49 0.53
CA ARG A 38 14.96 6.81 1.81
C ARG A 38 15.96 7.54 2.71
N GLY A 39 17.16 7.82 2.21
CA GLY A 39 18.19 8.53 2.97
C GLY A 39 17.75 9.94 3.38
N THR A 40 17.01 10.63 2.52
CA THR A 40 16.43 11.94 2.82
C THR A 40 15.37 11.87 3.94
N LEU A 41 14.53 10.84 3.95
CA LEU A 41 13.51 10.64 5.00
C LEU A 41 14.15 10.26 6.34
N GLU A 42 15.10 9.33 6.32
CA GLU A 42 15.80 8.86 7.51
C GLU A 42 16.65 9.99 8.14
N SER A 43 17.32 10.81 7.34
CA SER A 43 18.07 11.98 7.82
C SER A 43 17.17 13.08 8.39
N ALA A 44 15.93 13.20 7.91
CA ALA A 44 14.90 14.05 8.49
C ALA A 44 14.23 13.44 9.74
N GLY A 45 14.64 12.24 10.19
CA GLY A 45 14.05 11.56 11.34
C GLY A 45 12.62 11.04 11.09
N ILE A 46 12.24 10.85 9.83
CA ILE A 46 10.93 10.31 9.44
C ILE A 46 11.07 8.79 9.28
N PRO A 47 10.57 7.98 10.23
CA PRO A 47 10.66 6.53 10.11
C PRO A 47 9.79 6.03 8.95
N LEU A 48 10.27 5.01 8.23
CA LEU A 48 9.52 4.39 7.12
C LEU A 48 8.15 3.85 7.56
N ALA A 49 7.97 3.50 8.84
CA ALA A 49 6.68 3.13 9.43
C ALA A 49 5.60 4.21 9.34
N LYS A 50 5.98 5.48 9.13
CA LYS A 50 5.04 6.60 8.91
C LYS A 50 4.84 6.92 7.43
N VAL A 51 5.49 6.19 6.53
CA VAL A 51 5.40 6.40 5.09
C VAL A 51 4.36 5.44 4.53
N GLN A 52 3.39 5.99 3.80
CA GLN A 52 2.46 5.20 3.00
C GLN A 52 3.12 4.87 1.66
N PHE A 53 3.24 3.58 1.37
CA PHE A 53 3.75 3.06 0.12
C PHE A 53 2.63 2.70 -0.84
N TYR A 54 2.97 2.60 -2.13
CA TYR A 54 2.07 2.25 -3.22
C TYR A 54 2.83 1.42 -4.25
N ASN A 55 2.15 0.49 -4.90
CA ASN A 55 2.66 -0.21 -6.08
C ASN A 55 2.27 0.52 -7.37
N ASP A 56 3.12 0.50 -8.40
CA ASP A 56 2.85 1.21 -9.67
C ASP A 56 2.09 0.38 -10.73
N LYS A 57 2.04 -0.93 -10.55
CA LYS A 57 1.49 -1.92 -11.49
C LYS A 57 0.65 -2.94 -10.74
N PRO A 58 -0.32 -3.59 -11.41
CA PRO A 58 -1.04 -4.66 -10.76
C PRO A 58 -0.08 -5.81 -10.43
N ILE A 59 -0.19 -6.35 -9.22
CA ILE A 59 0.54 -7.54 -8.80
C ILE A 59 -0.49 -8.65 -8.64
N THR A 60 -0.34 -9.73 -9.39
CA THR A 60 -1.18 -10.92 -9.27
C THR A 60 -0.27 -12.09 -8.98
N ILE A 61 -0.55 -12.78 -7.87
CA ILE A 61 0.14 -14.01 -7.48
C ILE A 61 -0.85 -15.15 -7.33
N LYS A 62 -0.49 -16.36 -7.76
CA LYS A 62 -1.37 -17.54 -7.72
C LYS A 62 -0.63 -18.79 -7.26
N ARG A 63 -1.32 -19.69 -6.57
CA ARG A 63 -0.82 -21.03 -6.25
C ARG A 63 -1.93 -22.08 -6.29
N GLN A 64 -1.56 -23.32 -6.60
CA GLN A 64 -2.48 -24.47 -6.59
C GLN A 64 -2.29 -25.32 -5.32
N GLY A 65 -3.29 -26.14 -5.00
CA GLY A 65 -3.17 -27.23 -4.01
C GLY A 65 -3.38 -26.82 -2.56
N THR A 66 -4.12 -25.74 -2.31
CA THR A 66 -4.37 -25.24 -0.95
C THR A 66 -5.64 -25.84 -0.36
N ASN A 67 -5.61 -26.29 0.89
CA ASN A 67 -6.85 -26.62 1.60
C ASN A 67 -7.64 -25.33 1.83
N ALA A 68 -8.95 -25.34 1.58
CA ALA A 68 -9.79 -24.14 1.71
C ALA A 68 -9.72 -23.50 3.10
N ASN A 69 -9.40 -24.28 4.14
CA ASN A 69 -9.29 -23.84 5.53
C ASN A 69 -7.97 -23.11 5.86
N ASP A 70 -6.91 -23.29 5.06
CA ASP A 70 -5.59 -22.68 5.29
C ASP A 70 -5.41 -21.35 4.55
N ILE A 71 -6.50 -20.82 3.97
CA ILE A 71 -6.45 -19.63 3.13
C ILE A 71 -6.87 -18.42 3.97
N SER A 72 -5.89 -17.60 4.35
CA SER A 72 -6.17 -16.22 4.74
C SER A 72 -6.57 -15.44 3.48
N VAL A 73 -7.85 -15.08 3.39
CA VAL A 73 -8.44 -14.35 2.25
C VAL A 73 -8.51 -12.87 2.60
N ASP A 74 -7.66 -12.03 1.99
CA ASP A 74 -7.71 -10.58 2.16
C ASP A 74 -7.30 -9.80 0.89
N ALA A 75 -7.61 -8.49 0.90
CA ALA A 75 -7.60 -7.49 -0.18
C ALA A 75 -7.47 -8.08 -1.61
N GLU A 76 -8.59 -8.56 -2.16
CA GLU A 76 -8.73 -9.17 -3.49
C GLU A 76 -8.24 -10.64 -3.64
N GLY A 77 -7.92 -11.31 -2.55
CA GLY A 77 -7.72 -12.75 -2.48
C GLY A 77 -8.96 -13.54 -2.93
N GLN A 78 -8.86 -14.31 -4.02
CA GLN A 78 -9.92 -15.18 -4.52
C GLN A 78 -9.50 -16.65 -4.42
N ILE A 79 -10.40 -17.49 -3.88
CA ILE A 79 -10.27 -18.94 -3.91
C ILE A 79 -11.16 -19.45 -5.03
N SER A 80 -10.60 -20.20 -5.97
CA SER A 80 -11.36 -20.87 -7.03
C SER A 80 -10.98 -22.34 -7.12
N ILE A 81 -11.89 -23.19 -7.58
CA ILE A 81 -11.59 -24.59 -7.89
C ILE A 81 -11.39 -24.68 -9.40
N GLN A 82 -10.20 -25.11 -9.84
CA GLN A 82 -9.88 -25.35 -11.24
C GLN A 82 -9.36 -26.78 -11.41
N ASN A 83 -9.99 -27.57 -12.27
CA ASN A 83 -9.62 -28.97 -12.54
C ASN A 83 -9.51 -29.83 -11.27
N GLY A 84 -10.43 -29.67 -10.32
CA GLY A 84 -10.45 -30.40 -9.05
C GLY A 84 -9.37 -29.97 -8.04
N LYS A 85 -8.60 -28.90 -8.33
CA LYS A 85 -7.61 -28.32 -7.42
C LYS A 85 -8.06 -26.94 -6.95
N THR A 86 -7.87 -26.65 -5.67
CA THR A 86 -8.04 -25.29 -5.13
C THR A 86 -6.90 -24.41 -5.62
N VAL A 87 -7.26 -23.22 -6.11
CA VAL A 87 -6.36 -22.17 -6.57
C VAL A 87 -6.60 -20.94 -5.71
N GLN A 88 -5.55 -20.51 -5.01
CA GLN A 88 -5.53 -19.22 -4.32
C GLN A 88 -4.91 -18.19 -5.25
N THR A 89 -5.60 -17.09 -5.48
CA THR A 89 -5.12 -15.93 -6.25
C THR A 89 -5.17 -14.71 -5.35
N ILE A 90 -4.09 -13.95 -5.27
CA ILE A 90 -4.06 -12.63 -4.61
C ILE A 90 -3.81 -11.60 -5.68
N ASN A 91 -4.61 -10.55 -5.69
CA ASN A 91 -4.45 -9.42 -6.61
C ASN A 91 -4.17 -8.19 -5.77
N VAL A 92 -3.27 -7.33 -6.23
CA VAL A 92 -3.03 -6.01 -5.66
C VAL A 92 -3.15 -5.05 -6.82
N ARG A 93 -4.20 -4.22 -6.79
CA ARG A 93 -4.41 -3.19 -7.81
C ARG A 93 -3.28 -2.15 -7.79
N PRO A 94 -3.01 -1.44 -8.90
CA PRO A 94 -2.09 -0.31 -8.89
C PRO A 94 -2.52 0.73 -7.86
N PHE A 95 -1.54 1.34 -7.20
CA PHE A 95 -1.72 2.35 -6.17
C PHE A 95 -2.56 1.90 -4.98
N THR A 96 -2.52 0.60 -4.66
CA THR A 96 -3.04 0.12 -3.39
C THR A 96 -2.14 0.65 -2.27
N PRO A 97 -2.71 1.31 -1.24
CA PRO A 97 -1.93 1.77 -0.10
C PRO A 97 -1.33 0.58 0.65
N GLY A 98 -0.02 0.61 0.87
CA GLY A 98 0.69 -0.39 1.66
C GLY A 98 1.53 0.19 2.79
N VAL A 99 1.71 -0.59 3.84
CA VAL A 99 2.48 -0.24 5.04
C VAL A 99 3.73 -1.10 5.14
N VAL A 100 4.84 -0.51 5.60
CA VAL A 100 6.08 -1.27 5.80
C VAL A 100 5.95 -2.25 6.97
N MET A 101 6.29 -3.51 6.72
CA MET A 101 6.32 -4.57 7.72
C MET A 101 7.72 -4.78 8.27
N SER A 102 8.72 -4.67 7.41
CA SER A 102 10.13 -4.67 7.80
C SER A 102 10.97 -3.98 6.72
N SER A 103 12.14 -3.50 7.10
CA SER A 103 13.07 -2.84 6.18
C SER A 103 14.51 -3.13 6.61
N THR A 104 15.36 -3.45 5.64
CA THR A 104 16.82 -3.60 5.83
C THR A 104 17.54 -2.77 4.79
N ALA A 105 18.87 -2.71 4.84
CA ALA A 105 19.64 -2.04 3.79
C ALA A 105 19.35 -2.72 2.44
N GLY A 106 18.89 -1.96 1.44
CA GLY A 106 18.60 -2.48 0.10
C GLY A 106 17.32 -3.31 -0.04
N SER A 107 16.47 -3.43 0.99
CA SER A 107 15.16 -4.06 0.82
C SER A 107 14.10 -3.55 1.79
N ILE A 108 12.84 -3.73 1.40
CA ILE A 108 11.67 -3.34 2.18
C ILE A 108 10.54 -4.33 1.92
N ASN A 109 9.86 -4.75 2.98
CA ASN A 109 8.67 -5.55 2.90
C ASN A 109 7.45 -4.67 3.14
N VAL A 110 6.51 -4.68 2.19
CA VAL A 110 5.30 -3.83 2.23
C VAL A 110 4.07 -4.70 2.18
N SER A 111 3.21 -4.61 3.19
CA SER A 111 1.89 -5.23 3.18
C SER A 111 0.89 -4.30 2.52
N PHE A 112 0.12 -4.83 1.57
CA PHE A 112 -1.01 -4.16 0.91
C PHE A 112 -2.36 -4.71 1.40
N ASP A 113 -2.34 -5.57 2.42
CA ASP A 113 -3.52 -6.17 3.03
C ASP A 113 -4.13 -5.22 4.07
N ASP A 114 -5.41 -4.87 3.86
CA ASP A 114 -6.18 -3.97 4.72
C ASP A 114 -6.71 -4.63 6.01
N THR A 115 -6.66 -5.95 6.09
CA THR A 115 -7.15 -6.73 7.24
C THR A 115 -6.09 -6.98 8.30
N GLN A 116 -4.85 -6.54 8.04
CA GLN A 116 -3.70 -6.70 8.93
C GLN A 116 -3.32 -8.17 9.22
N LYS A 117 -3.78 -9.13 8.42
CA LYS A 117 -3.41 -10.55 8.59
C LYS A 117 -2.05 -10.84 7.97
N ASP A 118 -1.68 -10.13 6.92
CA ASP A 118 -0.31 -10.11 6.40
C ASP A 118 0.63 -9.48 7.43
N LYS A 119 1.57 -10.30 7.93
CA LYS A 119 2.63 -9.88 8.85
C LYS A 119 4.01 -9.83 8.19
N GLN A 120 4.15 -10.33 6.97
CA GLN A 120 5.44 -10.39 6.30
C GLN A 120 5.59 -9.27 5.29
N GLY A 121 4.54 -8.95 4.54
CA GLY A 121 4.59 -8.02 3.42
C GLY A 121 5.17 -8.66 2.16
N MET A 122 4.91 -8.03 1.02
CA MET A 122 5.57 -8.35 -0.23
C MET A 122 6.99 -7.79 -0.23
N HIS A 123 7.98 -8.60 -0.64
CA HIS A 123 9.38 -8.21 -0.60
C HIS A 123 9.77 -7.40 -1.85
N PHE A 124 10.32 -6.20 -1.61
CA PHE A 124 10.89 -5.33 -2.64
C PHE A 124 12.39 -5.14 -2.38
N ILE A 125 13.18 -5.33 -3.42
CA ILE A 125 14.64 -5.22 -3.40
C ILE A 125 15.12 -4.03 -4.22
N LEU A 126 16.18 -3.39 -3.74
CA LEU A 126 16.84 -2.28 -4.41
C LEU A 126 17.55 -2.79 -5.67
N GLN A 127 17.23 -2.18 -6.81
CA GLN A 127 17.95 -2.37 -8.07
C GLN A 127 18.26 -0.99 -8.65
N GLY A 128 19.56 -0.67 -8.76
CA GLY A 128 20.00 0.69 -9.06
C GLY A 128 19.58 1.64 -7.93
N ASN A 129 18.64 2.53 -8.20
CA ASN A 129 18.13 3.51 -7.24
C ASN A 129 16.63 3.32 -6.94
N GLN A 130 16.03 2.19 -7.31
CA GLN A 130 14.59 1.95 -7.19
C GLN A 130 14.30 0.60 -6.55
N TYR A 131 13.19 0.51 -5.83
CA TYR A 131 12.74 -0.73 -5.19
C TYR A 131 11.76 -1.47 -6.07
N TYR A 132 12.10 -2.70 -6.46
CA TYR A 132 11.29 -3.57 -7.30
C TYR A 132 10.83 -4.80 -6.54
N ILE A 133 9.64 -5.30 -6.84
CA ILE A 133 9.19 -6.59 -6.29
C ILE A 133 10.21 -7.67 -6.63
N GLU A 134 10.65 -8.41 -5.61
CA GLU A 134 11.58 -9.52 -5.81
C GLU A 134 10.86 -10.69 -6.48
N THR A 135 11.50 -11.33 -7.45
CA THR A 135 10.99 -12.58 -8.03
C THR A 135 12.07 -13.65 -7.98
N MET A 136 11.66 -14.89 -7.73
CA MET A 136 12.49 -16.09 -7.82
C MET A 136 12.35 -16.68 -9.22
N ASP A 137 13.47 -17.10 -9.83
CA ASP A 137 13.51 -17.73 -11.17
C ASP A 137 12.70 -16.96 -12.25
N GLY A 138 12.55 -15.64 -12.08
CA GLY A 138 11.83 -14.74 -12.98
C GLY A 138 10.28 -14.78 -12.92
N ASN A 139 9.67 -15.85 -12.39
CA ASN A 139 8.21 -16.02 -12.39
C ASN A 139 7.60 -16.56 -11.08
N LYS A 140 8.39 -16.72 -10.03
CA LYS A 140 7.92 -17.14 -8.70
C LYS A 140 8.06 -16.03 -7.68
N PHE A 141 7.25 -16.09 -6.64
CA PHE A 141 7.22 -15.11 -5.56
C PHE A 141 7.03 -15.80 -4.22
N SER A 142 7.84 -15.44 -3.22
CA SER A 142 7.72 -15.97 -1.85
C SER A 142 6.88 -15.00 -1.05
N TYR A 143 5.79 -15.49 -0.45
CA TYR A 143 4.87 -14.65 0.31
C TYR A 143 4.19 -15.46 1.41
N ASN A 144 4.23 -14.95 2.65
CA ASN A 144 3.65 -15.61 3.82
C ASN A 144 4.05 -17.09 3.95
N GLY A 145 5.34 -17.38 3.75
CA GLY A 145 5.90 -18.73 3.83
C GLY A 145 5.51 -19.68 2.68
N ASN A 146 4.85 -19.17 1.64
CA ASN A 146 4.39 -19.95 0.50
C ASN A 146 5.00 -19.44 -0.81
N VAL A 147 5.17 -20.33 -1.78
CA VAL A 147 5.63 -19.97 -3.12
C VAL A 147 4.43 -19.85 -4.06
N PHE A 148 4.34 -18.73 -4.76
CA PHE A 148 3.33 -18.41 -5.76
C PHE A 148 3.97 -18.24 -7.14
N ASP A 149 3.22 -18.49 -8.20
CA ASP A 149 3.51 -17.96 -9.53
C ASP A 149 3.09 -16.48 -9.59
N ILE A 150 3.81 -15.65 -10.34
CA ILE A 150 3.47 -14.23 -10.56
C ILE A 150 3.05 -13.95 -12.03
N PRO A 151 1.78 -14.18 -12.41
CA PRO A 151 1.28 -13.85 -13.74
C PRO A 151 1.41 -12.37 -14.15
N ALA A 152 1.35 -11.46 -13.17
CA ALA A 152 1.41 -10.02 -13.38
C ALA A 152 2.11 -9.34 -12.21
N GLY A 153 2.87 -8.29 -12.49
CA GLY A 153 3.54 -7.48 -11.46
C GLY A 153 5.05 -7.56 -11.47
N THR A 154 5.68 -8.43 -12.27
CA THR A 154 7.14 -8.44 -12.43
C THR A 154 7.66 -7.05 -12.80
N GLY A 155 8.64 -6.57 -12.03
CA GLY A 155 9.17 -5.21 -12.15
C GLY A 155 8.20 -4.11 -11.71
N SER A 156 7.24 -4.41 -10.83
CA SER A 156 6.49 -3.39 -10.09
C SER A 156 7.41 -2.70 -9.09
N ARG A 157 7.21 -1.39 -8.93
CA ARG A 157 8.01 -0.51 -8.10
C ARG A 157 7.22 0.07 -6.95
N LEU A 158 7.93 0.44 -5.90
CA LEU A 158 7.36 1.22 -4.81
C LEU A 158 7.31 2.71 -5.14
N PHE A 159 6.20 3.31 -4.74
CA PHE A 159 5.89 4.72 -4.87
C PHE A 159 5.47 5.28 -3.51
N VAL A 160 5.58 6.58 -3.36
CA VAL A 160 5.09 7.36 -2.22
C VAL A 160 4.38 8.62 -2.71
N SER A 161 3.61 9.27 -1.86
CA SER A 161 2.97 10.55 -2.21
C SER A 161 4.02 11.66 -2.34
N LYS A 162 3.81 12.60 -3.28
CA LYS A 162 4.64 13.81 -3.40
C LYS A 162 4.49 14.75 -2.22
N ASP A 163 3.37 14.67 -1.49
CA ASP A 163 3.13 15.48 -0.29
C ASP A 163 4.14 15.16 0.82
N LEU A 164 4.58 13.91 0.91
CA LEU A 164 5.66 13.50 1.81
C LEU A 164 6.95 14.30 1.52
N LEU A 165 7.29 14.48 0.25
CA LEU A 165 8.47 15.27 -0.16
C LEU A 165 8.34 16.73 0.24
N ASN A 166 7.17 17.31 -0.01
CA ASN A 166 6.88 18.70 0.32
C ASN A 166 7.00 18.94 1.83
N GLN A 167 6.57 17.98 2.64
CA GLN A 167 6.69 18.06 4.09
C GLN A 167 8.16 18.02 4.55
N VAL A 168 8.98 17.13 3.97
CA VAL A 168 10.40 17.03 4.31
C VAL A 168 11.15 18.31 3.93
N ASN A 169 10.92 18.83 2.73
CA ASN A 169 11.58 20.04 2.25
C ASN A 169 11.27 21.26 3.15
N ARG A 170 10.01 21.41 3.58
CA ARG A 170 9.61 22.50 4.51
C ARG A 170 10.27 22.40 5.88
N GLN A 171 10.46 21.18 6.41
CA GLN A 171 11.19 21.00 7.66
C GLN A 171 12.66 21.43 7.54
N ASN A 172 13.29 21.13 6.40
CA ASN A 172 14.67 21.53 6.13
C ASN A 172 14.83 23.04 5.94
N GLU A 173 13.85 23.74 5.35
CA GLU A 173 13.88 25.20 5.21
C GLU A 173 13.64 25.94 6.54
N THR A 174 12.96 25.31 7.51
CA THR A 174 12.64 25.93 8.81
C THR A 174 13.79 25.77 9.83
N GLN A 175 15.05 25.93 9.41
CA GLN A 175 16.20 26.00 10.32
C GLN A 175 16.38 27.44 10.84
N LYS A 176 16.20 27.66 12.15
CA LYS A 176 16.03 28.99 12.77
C LYS A 176 17.28 29.89 12.85
N GLY A 177 18.39 29.52 12.21
CA GLY A 177 19.64 30.28 12.23
C GLY A 177 20.33 30.30 13.60
N ARG A 178 21.65 30.33 13.59
CA ARG A 178 22.47 30.47 14.81
C ARG A 178 22.75 31.95 15.03
N ARG A 179 22.28 32.54 16.14
CA ARG A 179 22.72 33.87 16.55
C ARG A 179 24.13 33.76 17.11
N VAL A 180 25.06 34.56 16.59
CA VAL A 180 26.38 34.72 17.19
C VAL A 180 26.18 35.41 18.54
N GLY A 181 26.59 34.77 19.63
CA GLY A 181 26.61 35.41 20.94
C GLY A 181 27.55 36.60 20.89
N GLY A 182 27.00 37.81 21.04
CA GLY A 182 27.79 38.99 21.39
C GLY A 182 28.28 38.81 22.82
N GLY A 183 29.42 38.14 22.97
CA GLY A 183 30.20 38.10 24.20
C GLY A 183 31.42 39.00 24.01
N GLN A 184 31.52 39.99 24.91
CA GLN A 184 32.47 41.10 24.96
C GLN A 184 33.94 40.67 24.93
#